data_AF-A0AAD4S0S0-F1
#
_entry.id   AF-A0AAD4S0S0-F1
#
_cell.length_a   1.000
_cell.length_b   1.000
_cell.length_c   1.000
_cell.angle_alpha   90.00
_cell.angle_beta   90.00
_cell.angle_gamma   90.00
#
_symmetry.space_group_name_H-M   'P 1'
#
loop_
_entity.id
_entity.type
_entity.pdbx_description
1 polymer ?
#
loop_
_entity_poly.entity_id
_entity_poly.type
_entity_poly.pdbx_seq_one_letter_code
_entity_poly.pdbx_strand_id
1 'polypeptide(L)'
;VFKFADKHRGAYSNSLRSAVCPFYCDVNGYQDELLWGAAWLHKASRRREYREYIVRNEEVLGAGDSINEFGWDNKHAGINVLISKEVLMGKANYFKSFQQNADNFICSLLPGVSNPNVQYSPGGLIFKAGASNMQHVTSLSFLLLAYSNYLSHSNKIIHCGQQSASASTLRHLAKRQVDYILGDNPLRMSYMVGYGSKFPLRIHHRGSSLPSVKAHPSHIGCKDGSRYFNSPNPNPNLLVGAVVGGPNSSDAFPDSRPFFQESEPTTYINAPLVGLLAYFWAHPNL
;
A
#
# COMPACT_ATOMS: atom_id res chain seq x y z
N VAL A 1 -24.00 1.22 -5.49
CA VAL A 1 -22.83 0.30 -5.48
C VAL A 1 -22.90 -0.70 -4.32
N PHE A 2 -22.72 -0.31 -3.05
CA PHE A 2 -22.71 -1.26 -1.91
C PHE A 2 -23.90 -2.23 -1.86
N LYS A 3 -25.14 -1.72 -1.94
CA LYS A 3 -26.34 -2.58 -1.95
C LYS A 3 -26.36 -3.62 -3.09
N PHE A 4 -25.79 -3.27 -4.24
CA PHE A 4 -25.68 -4.21 -5.36
C PHE A 4 -24.65 -5.30 -5.05
N ALA A 5 -23.46 -4.92 -4.57
CA ALA A 5 -22.41 -5.86 -4.20
C ALA A 5 -22.85 -6.82 -3.08
N ASP A 6 -23.53 -6.31 -2.05
CA ASP A 6 -24.02 -7.14 -0.94
C ASP A 6 -25.15 -8.09 -1.35
N LYS A 7 -26.01 -7.67 -2.29
CA LYS A 7 -27.11 -8.49 -2.81
C LYS A 7 -26.64 -9.53 -3.84
N HIS A 8 -25.64 -9.21 -4.64
CA HIS A 8 -25.13 -10.04 -5.74
C HIS A 8 -23.67 -10.40 -5.48
N ARG A 9 -23.47 -11.28 -4.50
CA ARG A 9 -22.16 -11.65 -3.98
C ARG A 9 -21.39 -12.57 -4.94
N GLY A 10 -20.11 -12.27 -5.14
CA GLY A 10 -19.21 -13.07 -5.94
C GLY A 10 -17.98 -12.28 -6.36
N ALA A 11 -16.86 -12.99 -6.50
CA ALA A 11 -15.63 -12.41 -7.01
C ALA A 11 -15.85 -11.89 -8.43
N TYR A 12 -15.47 -10.65 -8.71
CA TYR A 12 -15.70 -10.05 -10.02
C TYR A 12 -14.91 -10.78 -11.13
N SER A 13 -13.74 -11.31 -10.76
CA SER A 13 -12.86 -12.07 -11.63
C SER A 13 -13.47 -13.40 -12.09
N ASN A 14 -14.49 -13.94 -11.40
CA ASN A 14 -15.20 -15.14 -11.86
C ASN A 14 -15.96 -14.87 -13.17
N SER A 15 -16.57 -13.69 -13.30
CA SER A 15 -17.32 -13.32 -14.51
C SER A 15 -16.43 -12.70 -15.58
N LEU A 16 -15.37 -12.00 -15.18
CA LEU A 16 -14.49 -11.24 -16.08
C LEU A 16 -13.10 -11.86 -16.27
N ARG A 17 -12.94 -13.15 -15.93
CA ARG A 17 -11.64 -13.83 -15.87
C ARG A 17 -10.78 -13.59 -17.11
N SER A 18 -11.36 -13.73 -18.31
CA SER A 18 -10.66 -13.56 -19.58
C SER A 18 -10.14 -12.15 -19.83
N ALA A 19 -10.71 -11.14 -19.19
CA ALA A 19 -10.33 -9.74 -19.34
C ALA A 19 -9.36 -9.25 -18.26
N VAL A 20 -9.42 -9.82 -17.05
CA VAL A 20 -8.70 -9.26 -15.88
C VAL A 20 -7.59 -10.16 -15.36
N CYS A 21 -7.68 -11.47 -15.56
CA CYS A 21 -6.63 -12.41 -15.18
C CYS A 21 -5.62 -12.60 -16.33
N PRO A 22 -4.31 -12.76 -16.03
CA PRO A 22 -3.71 -12.93 -14.71
C PRO A 22 -3.29 -11.62 -13.99
N PHE A 23 -3.80 -10.46 -14.40
CA PHE A 23 -3.29 -9.15 -13.92
C PHE A 23 -3.88 -8.72 -12.57
N TYR A 24 -5.21 -8.59 -12.51
CA TYR A 24 -5.94 -8.17 -11.30
C TYR A 24 -6.96 -9.23 -10.92
N CYS A 25 -6.54 -10.48 -10.81
CA CYS A 25 -7.43 -11.51 -10.30
C CYS A 25 -7.80 -11.19 -8.85
N ASP A 26 -9.09 -11.32 -8.54
CA ASP A 26 -9.54 -11.40 -7.16
C ASP A 26 -9.01 -12.72 -6.56
N VAL A 27 -8.10 -12.60 -5.60
CA VAL A 27 -7.47 -13.75 -4.90
C VAL A 27 -8.00 -13.88 -3.48
N ASN A 28 -8.25 -12.77 -2.80
CA ASN A 28 -8.71 -12.75 -1.40
C ASN A 28 -10.24 -12.90 -1.24
N GLY A 29 -11.01 -12.73 -2.31
CA GLY A 29 -12.46 -12.71 -2.28
C GLY A 29 -13.01 -11.29 -2.32
N TYR A 30 -14.33 -11.18 -2.14
CA TYR A 30 -15.07 -9.91 -2.09
C TYR A 30 -15.50 -9.56 -0.65
N GLN A 31 -15.21 -10.43 0.31
CA GLN A 31 -15.73 -10.39 1.67
C GLN A 31 -15.18 -9.17 2.42
N ASP A 32 -13.89 -8.92 2.29
CA ASP A 32 -13.24 -7.75 2.83
C ASP A 32 -13.67 -6.47 2.10
N GLU A 33 -13.95 -6.48 0.79
CA GLU A 33 -14.54 -5.32 0.09
C GLU A 33 -15.89 -4.94 0.68
N LEU A 34 -16.72 -5.91 1.08
CA LEU A 34 -18.01 -5.64 1.73
C LEU A 34 -17.80 -5.02 3.11
N LEU A 35 -16.91 -5.56 3.94
CA LEU A 35 -16.59 -4.97 5.24
C LEU A 35 -15.96 -3.57 5.10
N TRP A 36 -15.05 -3.39 4.15
CA TRP A 36 -14.40 -2.12 3.83
C TRP A 36 -15.42 -1.07 3.38
N GLY A 37 -16.31 -1.44 2.45
CA GLY A 37 -17.39 -0.59 1.98
C GLY A 37 -18.34 -0.19 3.11
N ALA A 38 -18.74 -1.15 3.96
CA ALA A 38 -19.60 -0.88 5.12
C ALA A 38 -18.90 0.05 6.13
N ALA A 39 -17.61 -0.14 6.40
CA ALA A 39 -16.83 0.70 7.31
C ALA A 39 -16.73 2.15 6.82
N TRP A 40 -16.47 2.38 5.53
CA TRP A 40 -16.46 3.72 4.95
C TRP A 40 -17.84 4.37 4.95
N LEU A 41 -18.88 3.62 4.57
CA LEU A 41 -20.26 4.12 4.60
C LEU A 41 -20.72 4.46 6.02
N HIS A 42 -20.34 3.65 7.02
CA HIS A 42 -20.59 3.96 8.42
C HIS A 42 -19.89 5.25 8.83
N LYS A 43 -18.60 5.39 8.51
CA LYS A 43 -17.81 6.59 8.81
C LYS A 43 -18.38 7.85 8.18
N ALA A 44 -18.81 7.78 6.92
CA ALA A 44 -19.32 8.92 6.17
C ALA A 44 -20.74 9.32 6.57
N SER A 45 -21.63 8.34 6.76
CA SER A 45 -23.06 8.60 6.96
C SER A 45 -23.51 8.56 8.41
N ARG A 46 -22.74 7.92 9.31
CA ARG A 46 -23.12 7.62 10.71
C ARG A 46 -24.39 6.79 10.85
N ARG A 47 -24.90 6.19 9.77
CA ARG A 47 -26.11 5.37 9.80
C ARG A 47 -25.87 4.07 10.56
N ARG A 48 -26.85 3.71 11.39
CA ARG A 48 -26.86 2.52 12.24
C ARG A 48 -26.81 1.22 11.42
N GLU A 49 -27.44 1.18 10.26
CA GLU A 49 -27.49 -0.01 9.40
C GLU A 49 -26.09 -0.52 8.99
N TYR A 50 -25.14 0.37 8.70
CA TYR A 50 -23.79 -0.04 8.33
C TYR A 50 -22.99 -0.52 9.52
N ARG A 51 -23.18 0.09 10.69
CA ARG A 51 -22.59 -0.41 11.94
C ARG A 51 -23.08 -1.81 12.26
N GLU A 52 -24.39 -2.02 12.20
CA GLU A 52 -24.99 -3.33 12.46
C GLU A 52 -24.57 -4.37 11.42
N TYR A 53 -24.40 -3.95 10.17
CA TYR A 53 -23.84 -4.80 9.12
C TYR A 53 -22.43 -5.27 9.49
N ILE A 54 -21.53 -4.36 9.88
CA ILE A 54 -20.15 -4.70 10.28
C ILE A 54 -20.16 -5.70 11.43
N VAL A 55 -20.89 -5.40 12.52
CA VAL A 55 -20.95 -6.28 13.70
C VAL A 55 -21.49 -7.66 13.34
N ARG A 56 -22.59 -7.72 12.57
CA ARG A 56 -23.23 -9.00 12.22
C ARG A 56 -22.38 -9.86 11.29
N ASN A 57 -21.61 -9.23 10.42
CA ASN A 57 -20.86 -9.92 9.37
C ASN A 57 -19.36 -10.05 9.68
N GLU A 58 -18.91 -9.66 10.88
CA GLU A 58 -17.50 -9.67 11.25
C GLU A 58 -16.86 -11.04 11.04
N GLU A 59 -17.41 -12.10 11.63
CA GLU A 59 -16.88 -13.46 11.52
C GLU A 59 -17.14 -14.06 10.12
N VAL A 60 -18.36 -13.87 9.60
CA VAL A 60 -18.78 -14.48 8.32
C VAL A 60 -18.02 -13.93 7.12
N LEU A 61 -17.60 -12.66 7.18
CA LEU A 61 -16.77 -12.03 6.16
C LEU A 61 -15.28 -12.01 6.54
N GLY A 62 -14.88 -12.74 7.59
CA GLY A 62 -13.48 -12.99 7.90
C GLY A 62 -12.71 -11.76 8.37
N ALA A 63 -13.29 -10.84 9.13
CA ALA A 63 -12.60 -9.59 9.53
C ALA A 63 -11.21 -9.81 10.18
N GLY A 64 -11.01 -10.94 10.86
CA GLY A 64 -9.74 -11.35 11.47
C GLY A 64 -8.81 -12.16 10.56
N ASP A 65 -9.21 -12.44 9.32
CA ASP A 65 -8.41 -13.17 8.34
C ASP A 65 -7.36 -12.24 7.72
N SER A 66 -6.23 -12.80 7.29
CA SER A 66 -5.19 -12.13 6.50
C SER A 66 -4.81 -10.70 6.95
N ILE A 67 -4.82 -10.44 8.27
CA ILE A 67 -4.61 -9.11 8.85
C ILE A 67 -3.23 -8.50 8.59
N ASN A 68 -2.31 -9.23 7.96
CA ASN A 68 -0.96 -8.79 7.64
C ASN A 68 -0.83 -8.17 6.24
N GLU A 69 -1.95 -7.90 5.58
CA GLU A 69 -2.00 -7.38 4.22
C GLU A 69 -2.95 -6.18 4.05
N PHE A 70 -2.51 -5.24 3.22
CA PHE A 70 -3.33 -4.14 2.73
C PHE A 70 -2.84 -3.72 1.34
N GLY A 71 -3.76 -3.73 0.38
CA GLY A 71 -3.46 -3.40 -1.00
C GLY A 71 -4.72 -3.30 -1.85
N TRP A 72 -4.53 -3.40 -3.16
CA TRP A 72 -5.65 -3.33 -4.09
C TRP A 72 -6.57 -4.55 -4.01
N ASP A 73 -6.06 -5.72 -3.60
CA ASP A 73 -6.83 -6.98 -3.47
C ASP A 73 -7.31 -7.20 -2.02
N ASN A 74 -6.44 -7.10 -1.01
CA ASN A 74 -6.81 -7.34 0.39
C ASN A 74 -7.01 -6.04 1.20
N LYS A 75 -8.10 -5.92 1.97
CA LYS A 75 -8.45 -4.77 2.83
C LYS A 75 -8.42 -5.05 4.33
N HIS A 76 -8.15 -6.27 4.78
CA HIS A 76 -8.32 -6.69 6.18
C HIS A 76 -7.56 -5.81 7.19
N ALA A 77 -6.27 -5.54 6.98
CA ALA A 77 -5.53 -4.66 7.89
C ALA A 77 -6.11 -3.23 7.91
N GLY A 78 -6.53 -2.74 6.74
CA GLY A 78 -7.17 -1.43 6.58
C GLY A 78 -8.51 -1.33 7.31
N ILE A 79 -9.35 -2.36 7.23
CA ILE A 79 -10.65 -2.45 7.93
C ILE A 79 -10.45 -2.37 9.44
N ASN A 80 -9.54 -3.20 9.97
CA ASN A 80 -9.26 -3.28 11.40
C ASN A 80 -8.69 -1.94 11.92
N VAL A 81 -7.72 -1.35 11.20
CA VAL A 81 -7.21 -0.01 11.52
C VAL A 81 -8.33 1.04 11.46
N LEU A 82 -9.15 1.07 10.41
CA LEU A 82 -10.21 2.07 10.25
C LEU A 82 -11.24 2.02 11.38
N ILE A 83 -11.72 0.83 11.75
CA ILE A 83 -12.75 0.62 12.76
C ILE A 83 -12.20 0.82 14.17
N SER A 84 -10.95 0.40 14.43
CA SER A 84 -10.31 0.54 15.74
C SER A 84 -10.35 1.97 16.30
N LYS A 85 -10.38 2.99 15.42
CA LYS A 85 -10.52 4.40 15.80
C LYS A 85 -11.69 4.62 16.76
N GLU A 86 -12.84 3.98 16.53
CA GLU A 86 -14.03 4.19 17.34
C GLU A 86 -13.88 3.60 18.75
N VAL A 87 -13.18 2.47 18.87
CA VAL A 87 -12.82 1.84 20.15
C VAL A 87 -11.81 2.70 20.90
N LEU A 88 -10.76 3.15 20.21
CA LEU A 88 -9.69 3.98 20.80
C LEU A 88 -10.21 5.34 21.27
N MET A 89 -11.26 5.87 20.63
CA MET A 89 -11.97 7.09 21.05
C MET A 89 -13.05 6.84 22.13
N GLY A 90 -13.19 5.61 22.64
CA GLY A 90 -14.14 5.28 23.71
C GLY A 90 -15.61 5.25 23.28
N LYS A 91 -15.90 5.16 21.97
CA LYS A 91 -17.26 5.30 21.43
C LYS A 91 -17.94 3.97 21.10
N ALA A 92 -17.17 2.90 20.90
CA ALA A 92 -17.69 1.66 20.30
C ALA A 92 -16.99 0.41 20.83
N ASN A 93 -17.13 0.09 22.13
CA ASN A 93 -16.51 -1.11 22.72
C ASN A 93 -16.93 -2.43 22.05
N TYR A 94 -18.09 -2.48 21.39
CA TYR A 94 -18.52 -3.64 20.61
C TYR A 94 -17.64 -3.94 19.37
N PHE A 95 -16.73 -3.03 18.99
CA PHE A 95 -15.72 -3.25 17.94
C PHE A 95 -14.34 -3.65 18.49
N LYS A 96 -14.26 -4.10 19.75
CA LYS A 96 -12.98 -4.37 20.43
C LYS A 96 -12.08 -5.37 19.68
N SER A 97 -12.67 -6.38 19.06
CA SER A 97 -11.98 -7.36 18.20
C SER A 97 -11.21 -6.70 17.05
N PHE A 98 -11.81 -5.74 16.34
CA PHE A 98 -11.12 -4.99 15.28
C PHE A 98 -9.89 -4.23 15.80
N GLN A 99 -9.96 -3.70 17.01
CA GLN A 99 -8.83 -3.03 17.66
C GLN A 99 -7.74 -4.03 18.07
N GLN A 100 -8.09 -5.23 18.53
CA GLN A 100 -7.13 -6.30 18.81
C GLN A 100 -6.43 -6.78 17.53
N ASN A 101 -7.18 -6.96 16.44
CA ASN A 101 -6.62 -7.31 15.13
C ASN A 101 -5.68 -6.22 14.61
N ALA A 102 -6.04 -4.94 14.79
CA ALA A 102 -5.17 -3.82 14.45
C ALA A 102 -3.90 -3.81 15.30
N ASP A 103 -3.98 -4.05 16.60
CA ASP A 103 -2.80 -4.17 17.47
C ASP A 103 -1.88 -5.32 16.98
N ASN A 104 -2.43 -6.49 16.72
CA ASN A 104 -1.69 -7.66 16.23
C ASN A 104 -0.98 -7.37 14.90
N PHE A 105 -1.69 -6.73 13.96
CA PHE A 105 -1.11 -6.27 12.70
C PHE A 105 0.06 -5.31 12.93
N ILE A 106 -0.12 -4.29 13.78
CA ILE A 106 0.95 -3.31 14.03
C ILE A 106 2.17 -3.98 14.69
N CYS A 107 1.94 -4.89 15.63
CA CYS A 107 3.01 -5.68 16.24
C CYS A 107 3.78 -6.51 15.21
N SER A 108 3.10 -7.04 14.20
CA SER A 108 3.72 -7.88 13.15
C SER A 108 4.61 -7.08 12.19
N LEU A 109 4.50 -5.74 12.19
CA LEU A 109 5.32 -4.82 11.38
C LEU A 109 6.55 -4.29 12.12
N LEU A 110 6.67 -4.49 13.44
CA LEU A 110 7.77 -3.92 14.21
C LEU A 110 9.11 -4.58 13.83
N PRO A 111 10.18 -3.80 13.62
CA PRO A 111 11.52 -4.35 13.41
C PRO A 111 11.94 -5.31 14.53
N GLY A 112 12.57 -6.43 14.16
CA GLY A 112 13.03 -7.44 15.12
C GLY A 112 11.94 -8.40 15.62
N VAL A 113 10.67 -8.19 15.28
CA VAL A 113 9.64 -9.21 15.45
C VAL A 113 9.74 -10.20 14.28
N SER A 114 9.90 -11.50 14.59
CA SER A 114 9.93 -12.53 13.56
C SER A 114 8.54 -12.68 12.94
N ASN A 115 8.43 -12.31 11.66
CA ASN A 115 7.22 -12.46 10.87
C ASN A 115 7.59 -13.02 9.49
N PRO A 116 7.12 -14.22 9.11
CA PRO A 116 7.45 -14.77 7.79
C PRO A 116 6.87 -13.95 6.65
N ASN A 117 5.83 -13.16 6.89
CA ASN A 117 5.10 -12.40 5.88
C ASN A 117 5.63 -10.98 5.66
N VAL A 118 6.47 -10.47 6.56
CA VAL A 118 7.05 -9.12 6.49
C VAL A 118 8.47 -9.16 7.05
N GLN A 119 9.43 -8.86 6.20
CA GLN A 119 10.85 -8.80 6.53
C GLN A 119 11.37 -7.37 6.36
N TYR A 120 12.64 -7.16 6.68
CA TYR A 120 13.33 -5.91 6.41
C TYR A 120 14.59 -6.19 5.58
N SER A 121 14.82 -5.37 4.55
CA SER A 121 16.11 -5.39 3.84
C SER A 121 17.24 -4.92 4.77
N PRO A 122 18.52 -5.20 4.43
CA PRO A 122 19.66 -4.63 5.16
C PRO A 122 19.61 -3.11 5.33
N GLY A 123 19.08 -2.38 4.34
CA GLY A 123 18.86 -0.94 4.38
C GLY A 123 17.63 -0.48 5.19
N GLY A 124 16.85 -1.40 5.76
CA GLY A 124 15.69 -1.09 6.60
C GLY A 124 14.37 -0.86 5.84
N LEU A 125 14.26 -1.29 4.58
CA LEU A 125 13.01 -1.26 3.83
C LEU A 125 12.12 -2.43 4.23
N ILE A 126 10.83 -2.17 4.47
CA ILE A 126 9.82 -3.22 4.61
C ILE A 126 9.81 -4.07 3.34
N PHE A 127 9.92 -5.38 3.48
CA PHE A 127 9.99 -6.30 2.36
C PHE A 127 8.96 -7.43 2.50
N LYS A 128 8.11 -7.58 1.48
CA LYS A 128 7.24 -8.73 1.29
C LYS A 128 7.60 -9.40 -0.03
N ALA A 129 7.68 -10.73 -0.04
CA ALA A 129 7.98 -11.48 -1.25
C ALA A 129 6.89 -11.26 -2.31
N GLY A 130 7.29 -10.96 -3.54
CA GLY A 130 6.38 -10.66 -4.64
C GLY A 130 6.97 -9.63 -5.59
N ALA A 131 6.17 -9.25 -6.61
CA ALA A 131 6.52 -8.16 -7.51
C ALA A 131 6.15 -6.80 -6.89
N SER A 132 6.90 -5.75 -7.27
CA SER A 132 6.58 -4.36 -6.91
C SER A 132 6.46 -4.12 -5.40
N ASN A 133 7.49 -4.49 -4.62
CA ASN A 133 7.49 -4.42 -3.15
C ASN A 133 7.05 -3.05 -2.58
N MET A 134 7.32 -1.94 -3.28
CA MET A 134 6.90 -0.59 -2.86
C MET A 134 5.39 -0.44 -2.67
N GLN A 135 4.56 -1.32 -3.23
CA GLN A 135 3.12 -1.34 -2.96
C GLN A 135 2.84 -1.62 -1.49
N HIS A 136 3.61 -2.53 -0.89
CA HIS A 136 3.49 -2.91 0.50
C HIS A 136 4.14 -1.88 1.41
N VAL A 137 5.32 -1.38 1.03
CA VAL A 137 6.03 -0.33 1.79
C VAL A 137 5.10 0.86 2.01
N THR A 138 4.49 1.37 0.95
CA THR A 138 3.64 2.56 1.01
C THR A 138 2.32 2.29 1.74
N SER A 139 1.65 1.16 1.48
CA SER A 139 0.36 0.83 2.10
C SER A 139 0.48 0.54 3.60
N LEU A 140 1.49 -0.23 4.02
CA LEU A 140 1.73 -0.57 5.42
C LEU A 140 2.20 0.65 6.21
N SER A 141 3.09 1.47 5.63
CA SER A 141 3.51 2.74 6.25
C SER A 141 2.34 3.70 6.46
N PHE A 142 1.41 3.77 5.50
CA PHE A 142 0.20 4.58 5.65
C PHE A 142 -0.68 4.10 6.82
N LEU A 143 -0.85 2.79 6.98
CA LEU A 143 -1.59 2.23 8.11
C LEU A 143 -0.88 2.43 9.45
N LEU A 144 0.45 2.28 9.51
CA LEU A 144 1.27 2.61 10.68
C LEU A 144 1.04 4.06 11.10
N LEU A 145 1.09 4.99 10.15
CA LEU A 145 0.87 6.40 10.40
C LEU A 145 -0.58 6.68 10.86
N ALA A 146 -1.58 6.10 10.20
CA ALA A 146 -2.98 6.26 10.58
C ALA A 146 -3.24 5.76 12.01
N TYR A 147 -2.72 4.58 12.36
CA TYR A 147 -2.86 4.01 13.69
C TYR A 147 -2.09 4.82 14.74
N SER A 148 -0.89 5.34 14.40
CA SER A 148 -0.11 6.22 15.27
C SER A 148 -0.92 7.45 15.71
N ASN A 149 -1.71 8.03 14.79
CA ASN A 149 -2.57 9.15 15.11
C ASN A 149 -3.68 8.73 16.10
N TYR A 150 -4.27 7.54 15.96
CA TYR A 150 -5.30 7.06 16.90
C TYR A 150 -4.72 6.82 18.30
N LEU A 151 -3.56 6.18 18.39
CA LEU A 151 -2.84 6.00 19.65
C LEU A 151 -2.53 7.34 20.31
N SER A 152 -2.01 8.31 19.55
CA SER A 152 -1.69 9.65 20.06
C SER A 152 -2.90 10.37 20.65
N HIS A 153 -4.07 10.29 19.98
CA HIS A 153 -5.29 10.94 20.47
C HIS A 153 -5.87 10.24 21.70
N SER A 154 -5.71 8.93 21.79
CA SER A 154 -6.21 8.11 22.90
C SER A 154 -5.23 7.99 24.07
N ASN A 155 -4.02 8.54 23.95
CA ASN A 155 -2.90 8.38 24.88
C ASN A 155 -2.62 6.90 25.23
N LYS A 156 -2.62 6.03 24.21
CA LYS A 156 -2.38 4.59 24.37
C LYS A 156 -1.07 4.14 23.75
N ILE A 157 -0.59 3.00 24.25
CA ILE A 157 0.59 2.27 23.77
C ILE A 157 0.14 0.83 23.47
N ILE A 158 0.69 0.23 22.42
CA ILE A 158 0.48 -1.19 22.10
C ILE A 158 1.57 -2.03 22.76
N HIS A 159 1.19 -3.18 23.31
CA HIS A 159 2.14 -4.16 23.83
C HIS A 159 2.28 -5.33 22.86
N CYS A 160 3.50 -5.57 22.39
CA CYS A 160 3.86 -6.55 21.36
C CYS A 160 4.81 -7.60 21.96
N GLY A 161 4.33 -8.37 22.94
CA GLY A 161 5.17 -9.28 23.72
C GLY A 161 6.18 -8.52 24.59
N GLN A 162 7.47 -8.69 24.31
CA GLN A 162 8.57 -8.01 25.01
C GLN A 162 8.82 -6.58 24.51
N GLN A 163 8.18 -6.19 23.39
CA GLN A 163 8.28 -4.86 22.83
C GLN A 163 7.00 -4.06 23.10
N SER A 164 7.11 -2.74 22.99
CA SER A 164 5.94 -1.86 22.98
C SER A 164 6.07 -0.83 21.86
N ALA A 165 4.94 -0.43 21.31
CA ALA A 165 4.88 0.57 20.25
C ALA A 165 4.02 1.74 20.68
N SER A 166 4.66 2.90 20.81
CA SER A 166 3.99 4.18 21.03
C SER A 166 3.60 4.82 19.70
N ALA A 167 2.79 5.87 19.76
CA ALA A 167 2.49 6.71 18.59
C ALA A 167 3.75 7.31 17.95
N SER A 168 4.81 7.62 18.71
CA SER A 168 6.05 8.14 18.14
C SER A 168 6.84 7.04 17.42
N THR A 169 6.90 5.83 17.99
CA THR A 169 7.55 4.68 17.35
C THR A 169 6.95 4.38 15.97
N LEU A 170 5.62 4.30 15.88
CA LEU A 170 4.94 3.99 14.61
C LEU A 170 5.12 5.09 13.56
N ARG A 171 5.09 6.35 13.99
CA ARG A 171 5.30 7.51 13.12
C ARG A 171 6.72 7.55 12.58
N HIS A 172 7.71 7.29 13.43
CA HIS A 172 9.11 7.21 13.02
C HIS A 172 9.33 6.07 12.03
N LEU A 173 8.73 4.90 12.27
CA LEU A 173 8.82 3.77 11.35
C LEU A 173 8.23 4.11 9.97
N ALA A 174 7.03 4.71 9.92
CA ALA A 174 6.44 5.18 8.67
C ALA A 174 7.29 6.23 7.97
N LYS A 175 7.89 7.17 8.73
CA LYS A 175 8.79 8.19 8.19
C LYS A 175 10.04 7.57 7.56
N ARG A 176 10.65 6.59 8.23
CA ARG A 176 11.83 5.88 7.71
C ARG A 176 11.58 5.24 6.36
N GLN A 177 10.39 4.68 6.13
CA GLN A 177 10.04 4.12 4.82
C GLN A 177 9.89 5.20 3.74
N VAL A 178 9.32 6.37 4.08
CA VAL A 178 9.25 7.52 3.16
C VAL A 178 10.65 8.04 2.85
N ASP A 179 11.49 8.23 3.87
CA ASP A 179 12.86 8.70 3.70
C ASP A 179 13.68 7.71 2.83
N TYR A 180 13.50 6.40 3.03
CA TYR A 180 14.09 5.37 2.18
C TYR A 180 13.64 5.53 0.71
N ILE A 181 12.33 5.68 0.44
CA ILE A 181 11.81 5.91 -0.92
C ILE A 181 12.44 7.16 -1.54
N LEU A 182 12.71 8.19 -0.74
CA LEU A 182 13.19 9.48 -1.21
C LEU A 182 14.72 9.60 -1.29
N GLY A 183 15.48 8.64 -0.74
CA GLY A 183 16.93 8.56 -0.94
C GLY A 183 17.77 8.14 0.26
N ASP A 184 17.19 8.00 1.46
CA ASP A 184 17.89 7.50 2.66
C ASP A 184 17.98 5.97 2.63
N ASN A 185 18.76 5.47 1.68
CA ASN A 185 18.96 4.03 1.43
C ASN A 185 20.40 3.75 0.98
N PRO A 186 20.83 2.47 0.96
CA PRO A 186 22.21 2.11 0.61
C PRO A 186 22.69 2.63 -0.76
N LEU A 187 21.79 2.80 -1.72
CA LEU A 187 22.11 3.29 -3.06
C LEU A 187 22.14 4.82 -3.18
N ARG A 188 21.75 5.54 -2.11
CA ARG A 188 21.56 6.99 -2.06
C ARG A 188 20.79 7.50 -3.27
N MET A 189 19.71 6.79 -3.63
CA MET A 189 18.87 7.12 -4.79
C MET A 189 17.41 7.24 -4.37
N SER A 190 16.71 8.22 -4.91
CA SER A 190 15.25 8.20 -4.83
C SER A 190 14.72 7.06 -5.70
N TYR A 191 13.64 6.43 -5.26
CA TYR A 191 12.80 5.54 -6.08
C TYR A 191 11.59 6.29 -6.67
N MET A 192 11.49 7.60 -6.43
CA MET A 192 10.52 8.50 -7.08
C MET A 192 11.18 9.22 -8.25
N VAL A 193 10.61 9.04 -9.44
CA VAL A 193 11.14 9.64 -10.67
C VAL A 193 11.09 11.17 -10.57
N GLY A 194 12.22 11.82 -10.86
CA GLY A 194 12.36 13.28 -10.85
C GLY A 194 12.57 13.89 -9.46
N TYR A 195 12.77 13.08 -8.41
CA TYR A 195 13.09 13.57 -7.06
C TYR A 195 14.56 13.30 -6.69
N GLY A 196 15.22 14.30 -6.09
CA GLY A 196 16.62 14.22 -5.70
C GLY A 196 17.60 14.24 -6.87
N SER A 197 18.88 14.02 -6.59
CA SER A 197 19.97 14.05 -7.59
C SER A 197 20.16 12.73 -8.34
N LYS A 198 19.62 11.62 -7.82
CA LYS A 198 19.73 10.27 -8.39
C LYS A 198 18.39 9.55 -8.28
N PHE A 199 17.81 9.14 -9.39
CA PHE A 199 16.50 8.49 -9.49
C PHE A 199 16.44 7.55 -10.71
N PRO A 200 15.43 6.66 -10.84
CA PRO A 200 15.35 5.70 -11.95
C PRO A 200 15.10 6.41 -13.28
N LEU A 201 15.84 6.03 -14.30
CA LEU A 201 15.76 6.61 -15.64
C LEU A 201 15.10 5.66 -16.65
N ARG A 202 15.03 4.36 -16.35
CA ARG A 202 14.62 3.32 -17.30
C ARG A 202 13.46 2.49 -16.73
N ILE A 203 12.40 3.18 -16.34
CA ILE A 203 11.20 2.56 -15.75
C ILE A 203 10.35 1.78 -16.76
N HIS A 204 9.69 0.71 -16.32
CA HIS A 204 8.75 -0.09 -17.11
C HIS A 204 7.44 0.68 -17.35
N HIS A 205 7.46 1.69 -18.22
CA HIS A 205 6.27 2.48 -18.52
C HIS A 205 6.28 2.96 -19.99
N ARG A 206 5.26 2.54 -20.74
CA ARG A 206 5.15 2.77 -22.20
C ARG A 206 5.10 4.26 -22.53
N GLY A 207 4.26 5.01 -21.82
CA GLY A 207 4.11 6.46 -22.09
C GLY A 207 5.40 7.25 -21.87
N SER A 208 6.27 6.81 -20.96
CA SER A 208 7.56 7.47 -20.73
C SER A 208 8.66 6.99 -21.66
N SER A 209 8.63 5.72 -22.08
CA SER A 209 9.69 5.11 -22.91
C SER A 209 9.53 5.42 -24.40
N LEU A 210 8.32 5.70 -24.88
CA LEU A 210 8.03 6.06 -26.25
C LEU A 210 8.32 7.55 -26.53
N PRO A 211 8.68 7.94 -27.77
CA PRO A 211 8.82 9.34 -28.14
C PRO A 211 7.50 10.08 -27.98
N SER A 212 7.56 11.37 -27.68
CA SER A 212 6.36 12.21 -27.63
C SER A 212 5.71 12.32 -29.02
N VAL A 213 4.41 12.61 -29.04
CA VAL A 213 3.66 12.86 -30.30
C VAL A 213 4.27 14.00 -31.12
N LYS A 214 4.92 14.97 -30.46
CA LYS A 214 5.65 16.05 -31.15
C LYS A 214 6.86 15.54 -31.94
N ALA A 215 7.59 14.56 -31.38
CA ALA A 215 8.77 13.98 -32.02
C ALA A 215 8.43 12.83 -32.99
N HIS A 216 7.29 12.17 -32.79
CA HIS A 216 6.81 11.07 -33.62
C HIS A 216 5.28 11.15 -33.76
N PRO A 217 4.75 11.96 -34.70
CA PRO A 217 3.31 12.21 -34.83
C PRO A 217 2.52 11.02 -35.39
N SER A 218 3.19 10.13 -36.13
CA SER A 218 2.57 8.92 -36.68
C SER A 218 2.29 7.89 -35.58
N HIS A 219 1.26 7.07 -35.79
CA HIS A 219 0.97 5.94 -34.91
C HIS A 219 2.15 4.97 -34.82
N ILE A 220 2.37 4.42 -33.62
CA ILE A 220 3.35 3.36 -33.36
C ILE A 220 2.58 2.04 -33.28
N GLY A 221 2.88 1.08 -34.16
CA GLY A 221 2.26 -0.24 -34.13
C GLY A 221 2.65 -1.03 -32.88
N CYS A 222 1.87 -2.08 -32.56
CA CYS A 222 2.04 -2.84 -31.31
C CYS A 222 3.46 -3.40 -31.09
N LYS A 223 4.13 -3.86 -32.15
CA LYS A 223 5.49 -4.42 -32.07
C LYS A 223 6.60 -3.40 -32.33
N ASP A 224 6.28 -2.26 -32.94
CA ASP A 224 7.24 -1.20 -33.25
C ASP A 224 7.78 -0.52 -31.98
N GLY A 225 7.06 -0.63 -30.87
CA GLY A 225 7.50 -0.20 -29.53
C GLY A 225 8.72 -0.96 -28.99
N SER A 226 9.06 -2.13 -29.53
CA SER A 226 10.06 -3.04 -28.95
C SER A 226 11.46 -2.42 -28.91
N ARG A 227 11.82 -1.60 -29.89
CA ARG A 227 13.10 -0.87 -29.91
C ARG A 227 13.26 0.08 -28.73
N TYR A 228 12.16 0.71 -28.29
CA TYR A 228 12.16 1.60 -27.13
C TYR A 228 12.20 0.80 -25.83
N PHE A 229 11.44 -0.29 -25.76
CA PHE A 229 11.45 -1.20 -24.61
C PHE A 229 12.83 -1.84 -24.35
N ASN A 230 13.58 -2.16 -25.40
CA ASN A 230 14.92 -2.78 -25.29
C ASN A 230 16.08 -1.77 -25.29
N SER A 231 15.81 -0.47 -25.50
CA SER A 231 16.88 0.54 -25.58
C SER A 231 17.69 0.62 -24.27
N PRO A 232 19.01 0.82 -24.32
CA PRO A 232 19.81 1.10 -23.13
C PRO A 232 19.63 2.54 -22.61
N ASN A 233 19.06 3.43 -23.43
CA ASN A 233 18.92 4.85 -23.09
C ASN A 233 17.84 5.08 -22.02
N PRO A 234 17.93 6.19 -21.25
CA PRO A 234 16.83 6.68 -20.43
C PRO A 234 15.50 6.77 -21.19
N ASN A 235 14.40 6.70 -20.45
CA ASN A 235 13.09 7.03 -20.99
C ASN A 235 13.08 8.50 -21.44
N PRO A 236 12.67 8.81 -22.69
CA PRO A 236 12.71 10.18 -23.22
C PRO A 236 11.78 11.16 -22.49
N ASN A 237 10.73 10.67 -21.82
CA ASN A 237 9.85 11.51 -21.01
C ASN A 237 9.94 11.11 -19.53
N LEU A 238 10.29 12.06 -18.67
CA LEU A 238 10.30 11.84 -17.23
C LEU A 238 8.85 11.73 -16.71
N LEU A 239 8.51 10.59 -16.11
CA LEU A 239 7.24 10.38 -15.43
C LEU A 239 7.34 10.90 -13.98
N VAL A 240 7.43 12.23 -13.84
CA VAL A 240 7.69 12.89 -12.55
C VAL A 240 6.68 12.45 -11.47
N GLY A 241 7.19 12.09 -10.29
CA GLY A 241 6.39 11.67 -9.14
C GLY A 241 6.01 10.19 -9.12
N ALA A 242 6.25 9.44 -10.20
CA ALA A 242 6.02 7.99 -10.20
C ALA A 242 7.01 7.28 -9.29
N VAL A 243 6.51 6.40 -8.42
CA VAL A 243 7.34 5.53 -7.59
C VAL A 243 7.36 4.14 -8.19
N VAL A 244 8.57 3.63 -8.45
CA VAL A 244 8.79 2.30 -9.03
C VAL A 244 8.58 1.19 -8.00
N GLY A 245 8.53 -0.07 -8.45
CA GLY A 245 8.44 -1.25 -7.60
C GLY A 245 9.52 -1.37 -6.52
N GLY A 246 10.69 -0.74 -6.72
CA GLY A 246 11.75 -0.58 -5.73
C GLY A 246 12.83 -1.65 -5.81
N PRO A 247 13.78 -1.67 -4.85
CA PRO A 247 14.86 -2.65 -4.83
C PRO A 247 14.36 -4.03 -4.40
N ASN A 248 15.19 -5.05 -4.64
CA ASN A 248 14.98 -6.40 -4.11
C ASN A 248 15.33 -6.49 -2.60
N SER A 249 15.24 -7.68 -2.03
CA SER A 249 15.48 -7.93 -0.59
C SER A 249 16.88 -7.59 -0.10
N SER A 250 17.84 -7.40 -1.00
CA SER A 250 19.23 -7.01 -0.69
C SER A 250 19.52 -5.54 -1.01
N ASP A 251 18.48 -4.71 -1.15
CA ASP A 251 18.56 -3.29 -1.51
C ASP A 251 19.13 -3.03 -2.92
N ALA A 252 19.25 -4.06 -3.77
CA ALA A 252 19.75 -3.90 -5.13
C ALA A 252 18.63 -3.48 -6.09
N PHE A 253 18.94 -2.55 -6.99
CA PHE A 253 18.01 -2.02 -7.98
C PHE A 253 18.66 -1.90 -9.37
N PRO A 254 18.15 -2.57 -10.41
CA PRO A 254 18.81 -2.65 -11.71
C PRO A 254 18.59 -1.44 -12.63
N ASP A 255 17.61 -0.56 -12.34
CA ASP A 255 17.12 0.52 -13.22
C ASP A 255 16.98 0.08 -14.69
N SER A 256 16.06 -0.85 -14.94
CA SER A 256 15.97 -1.54 -16.24
C SER A 256 14.54 -1.93 -16.58
N ARG A 257 14.01 -1.43 -17.72
CA ARG A 257 12.60 -1.64 -18.12
C ARG A 257 12.16 -3.10 -18.15
N PRO A 258 12.99 -4.07 -18.60
CA PRO A 258 12.56 -5.48 -18.58
C PRO A 258 12.35 -6.06 -17.17
N PHE A 259 12.98 -5.47 -16.15
CA PHE A 259 12.81 -5.85 -14.74
C PHE A 259 11.60 -5.12 -14.17
N PHE A 260 10.41 -5.52 -14.60
CA PHE A 260 9.16 -4.84 -14.25
C PHE A 260 8.83 -4.95 -12.74
N GLN A 261 9.26 -6.01 -12.06
CA GLN A 261 9.03 -6.17 -10.63
C GLN A 261 9.64 -5.03 -9.81
N GLU A 262 10.80 -4.51 -10.23
CA GLU A 262 11.49 -3.39 -9.61
C GLU A 262 11.15 -2.06 -10.27
N SER A 263 11.00 -2.02 -11.59
CA SER A 263 10.97 -0.78 -12.37
C SER A 263 9.58 -0.30 -12.79
N GLU A 264 8.53 -1.08 -12.58
CA GLU A 264 7.15 -0.70 -12.91
C GLU A 264 6.56 0.20 -11.81
N PRO A 265 6.14 1.43 -12.14
CA PRO A 265 5.30 2.21 -11.25
C PRO A 265 3.83 1.81 -11.41
N THR A 266 3.07 1.88 -10.32
CA THR A 266 1.63 1.62 -10.35
C THR A 266 0.88 2.65 -9.52
N THR A 267 -0.40 2.86 -9.85
CA THR A 267 -1.24 3.84 -9.15
C THR A 267 -1.40 3.52 -7.67
N TYR A 268 -1.46 2.24 -7.32
CA TYR A 268 -1.63 1.77 -5.94
C TYR A 268 -0.36 1.86 -5.08
N ILE A 269 0.83 2.07 -5.66
CA ILE A 269 2.02 2.49 -4.89
C ILE A 269 1.88 3.97 -4.48
N ASN A 270 1.51 4.82 -5.44
CA ASN A 270 1.39 6.26 -5.20
C ASN A 270 0.20 6.63 -4.31
N ALA A 271 -0.92 5.90 -4.39
CA ALA A 271 -2.16 6.21 -3.66
C ALA A 271 -1.97 6.37 -2.13
N PRO A 272 -1.41 5.40 -1.37
CA PRO A 272 -1.14 5.58 0.06
C PRO A 272 0.03 6.54 0.33
N LEU A 273 1.03 6.61 -0.57
CA LEU A 273 2.18 7.49 -0.41
C LEU A 273 1.80 8.97 -0.36
N VAL A 274 0.82 9.41 -1.16
CA VAL A 274 0.35 10.80 -1.13
C VAL A 274 -0.11 11.20 0.29
N GLY A 275 -0.78 10.29 1.01
CA GLY A 275 -1.20 10.53 2.39
C GLY A 275 -0.04 10.67 3.37
N LEU A 276 1.00 9.85 3.20
CA LEU A 276 2.24 9.93 3.98
C LEU A 276 2.97 11.26 3.74
N LEU A 277 3.18 11.62 2.47
CA LEU A 277 3.86 12.85 2.08
C LEU A 277 3.10 14.08 2.58
N ALA A 278 1.78 14.11 2.42
CA ALA A 278 0.94 15.21 2.93
C ALA A 278 1.08 15.38 4.45
N TYR A 279 1.11 14.28 5.20
CA TYR A 279 1.28 14.32 6.65
C TYR A 279 2.64 14.86 7.05
N PHE A 280 3.74 14.33 6.51
CA PHE A 280 5.09 14.76 6.88
C PHE A 280 5.43 16.15 6.37
N TRP A 281 4.85 16.58 5.25
CA TRP A 281 4.92 17.97 4.81
C TRP A 281 4.24 18.92 5.79
N ALA A 282 3.07 18.57 6.32
CA ALA A 282 2.36 19.36 7.32
C ALA A 282 3.02 19.32 8.71
N HIS A 283 3.93 18.38 8.96
CA HIS A 283 4.62 18.20 10.24
C HIS A 283 6.14 18.00 10.04
N PRO A 284 6.87 19.02 9.56
CA PRO A 284 8.26 18.88 9.13
C PRO A 284 9.26 18.63 10.27
N ASN A 285 8.86 18.88 11.52
CA ASN A 285 9.69 18.69 12.71
C ASN A 285 9.52 17.30 13.35
N LEU A 286 8.74 16.41 12.72
CA LEU A 286 8.52 15.02 13.14
C LEU A 286 9.26 14.06 12.19
#